data_AF-A0AAV5SPU9-F1
#
_entry.id   AF-A0AAV5SPU9-F1
#
_cell.length_a   1.000
_cell.length_b   1.000
_cell.length_c   1.000
_cell.angle_alpha   90.00
_cell.angle_beta   90.00
_cell.angle_gamma   90.00
#
_symmetry.space_group_name_H-M   'P 1'
#
loop_
_entity.id
_entity.type
_entity.pdbx_description
1 polymer ?
#
loop_
_entity_poly.entity_id
_entity_poly.type
_entity_poly.pdbx_seq_one_letter_code
_entity_poly.pdbx_strand_id
1 'polypeptide(L)'
;SSSYHYSQEILDGEEGEEEIVDQEDESSAERGRYAIVEDSCLSRLFKRCQECGELLDHSLTERRRCGSALVVITECLACNKKVQWDSQEKVGIGRGQAYSLNHRIPISAFITGTPLPRLCDFARTLDLDFPSDRSMRKTIREIGSVAIERVYAGWEETVREVAVNASEGDGLQVSIDGQYDSPGFTSSNCKVTTIDCHTKLAISGVALSKKEDGIDGMSIRMESEGALRALVDLVNHNIPIKKLVSDQNAMVMKKLREHPKTAHIERKLDWWHVQKHMRKEWWKMVKANPELAPVYQMFFNHLYFVHHKYPRREDRPRALELVQSFIIHIQGKHSWKKNDEFKVVTRCEHGKLKAKKRGESRVTLEAGSEALESIHEMLFAPRFSKAFLSTASLIDTSINECFHSLSLMYAPKRFACSPFYYKLKMLISIMHYNCLMLDDLLGERDEIGNTVLSRRGRLVLAIKRKKALGTHTWRDEIMKESVKVREELSDARVAKLIGIPSDDIFDDLTKWWEEKETWFGMEEEAEEEEEEAMG
;
A
#
# COMPACT_ATOMS: atom_id res chain seq x y z
N SER A 1 -8.61 46.41 -5.74
CA SER A 1 -7.68 46.66 -4.63
C SER A 1 -8.39 46.14 -3.38
N SER A 2 -8.01 44.96 -2.91
CA SER A 2 -8.46 44.40 -1.64
C SER A 2 -7.22 43.71 -1.08
N SER A 3 -6.56 44.40 -0.15
CA SER A 3 -5.29 44.04 0.44
C SER A 3 -5.43 42.78 1.28
N TYR A 4 -4.65 41.76 0.96
CA TYR A 4 -4.42 40.64 1.87
C TYR A 4 -3.50 41.13 2.99
N HIS A 5 -4.04 41.25 4.20
CA HIS A 5 -3.25 41.46 5.40
C HIS A 5 -2.55 40.15 5.77
N TYR A 6 -1.22 40.25 5.93
CA TYR A 6 -0.38 39.23 6.56
C TYR A 6 -0.54 39.39 8.08
N SER A 7 -1.27 38.49 8.73
CA SER A 7 -1.26 38.36 10.19
C SER A 7 -0.27 37.26 10.56
N GLN A 8 0.87 37.70 11.09
CA GLN A 8 1.82 36.88 11.82
C GLN A 8 1.29 36.79 13.25
N GLU A 9 0.40 35.85 13.53
CA GLU A 9 0.04 35.52 14.91
C GLU A 9 0.84 34.29 15.33
N ILE A 10 1.83 34.58 16.18
CA ILE A 10 2.45 33.61 17.08
C ILE A 10 1.32 33.16 18.02
N LEU A 11 0.90 31.91 17.87
CA LEU A 11 0.04 31.25 18.87
C LEU A 11 0.98 30.54 19.85
N ASP A 12 1.31 31.25 20.92
CA ASP A 12 1.56 30.63 22.22
C ASP A 12 0.22 30.02 22.65
N GLY A 13 0.06 28.71 22.44
CA GLY A 13 -1.06 27.94 22.94
C GLY A 13 -0.77 27.49 24.36
N GLU A 14 -1.46 28.09 25.31
CA GLU A 14 -1.57 27.61 26.69
C GLU A 14 -1.94 26.12 26.71
N GLU A 15 -1.26 25.35 27.57
CA GLU A 15 -1.56 23.95 27.88
C GLU A 15 -2.94 23.86 28.54
N GLY A 16 -3.98 23.75 27.72
CA GLY A 16 -5.30 23.29 28.15
C GLY A 16 -5.29 21.76 28.15
N GLU A 17 -5.35 21.15 29.33
CA GLU A 17 -5.70 19.74 29.49
C GLU A 17 -7.13 19.54 28.98
N GLU A 18 -7.28 19.18 27.70
CA GLU A 18 -8.55 18.68 27.18
C GLU A 18 -8.77 17.26 27.72
N GLU A 19 -9.69 17.13 28.69
CA GLU A 19 -10.25 15.84 29.09
C GLU A 19 -10.85 15.15 27.86
N ILE A 20 -10.15 14.13 27.38
CA ILE A 20 -10.66 13.18 26.40
C ILE A 20 -11.75 12.39 27.13
N VAL A 21 -13.01 12.72 26.85
CA VAL A 21 -14.15 11.92 27.26
C VAL A 21 -14.12 10.65 26.40
N ASP A 22 -13.54 9.58 26.94
CA ASP A 22 -13.64 8.24 26.39
C ASP A 22 -15.12 7.85 26.31
N GLN A 23 -15.66 7.74 25.08
CA GLN A 23 -16.91 7.00 24.89
C GLN A 23 -16.58 5.52 25.10
N GLU A 24 -16.97 4.99 26.26
CA GLU A 24 -16.87 3.58 26.57
C GLU A 24 -17.77 2.77 25.63
N ASP A 25 -17.15 2.13 24.62
CA ASP A 25 -17.75 1.03 23.89
C ASP A 25 -17.96 -0.15 24.87
N GLU A 26 -19.18 -0.28 25.40
CA GLU A 26 -19.64 -1.35 26.29
C GLU A 26 -19.60 -2.77 25.66
N SER A 27 -19.07 -2.94 24.44
CA SER A 27 -18.94 -4.25 23.79
C SER A 27 -17.56 -4.91 23.90
N SER A 28 -16.60 -4.33 24.66
CA SER A 28 -15.32 -4.99 24.94
C SER A 28 -15.33 -5.68 26.30
N ALA A 29 -15.76 -6.94 26.34
CA ALA A 29 -15.54 -7.79 27.51
C ALA A 29 -14.03 -7.77 27.88
N GLU A 30 -13.74 -7.18 29.05
CA GLU A 30 -12.49 -7.17 29.83
C GLU A 30 -11.20 -7.59 29.10
N ARG A 31 -10.71 -6.75 28.18
CA ARG A 31 -9.29 -6.83 27.79
C ARG A 31 -8.46 -6.17 28.90
N GLY A 32 -7.75 -6.97 29.70
CA GLY A 32 -6.88 -6.46 30.75
C GLY A 32 -5.94 -5.35 30.25
N ARG A 33 -5.98 -4.18 30.91
CA ARG A 33 -5.04 -3.07 30.67
C ARG A 33 -3.68 -3.44 31.29
N TYR A 34 -2.59 -3.18 30.58
CA TYR A 34 -1.22 -3.43 31.08
C TYR A 34 -0.61 -2.17 31.66
N ALA A 35 0.14 -2.31 32.75
CA ALA A 35 0.92 -1.24 33.37
C ALA A 35 2.41 -1.59 33.40
N ILE A 36 3.26 -0.59 33.22
CA ILE A 36 4.70 -0.70 33.47
C ILE A 36 4.94 -0.35 34.94
N VAL A 37 5.57 -1.25 35.68
CA VAL A 37 5.77 -1.11 37.14
C VAL A 37 7.22 -1.47 37.47
N GLU A 38 7.86 -0.65 38.32
CA GLU A 38 9.20 -0.94 38.83
C GLU A 38 9.20 -2.16 39.76
N ASP A 39 10.31 -2.90 39.75
CA ASP A 39 10.56 -4.00 40.68
C ASP A 39 10.49 -3.59 42.15
N SER A 40 10.90 -2.36 42.46
CA SER A 40 10.86 -1.78 43.79
C SER A 40 9.42 -1.71 44.33
N CYS A 41 8.48 -1.28 43.47
CA CYS A 41 7.06 -1.21 43.75
C CYS A 41 6.44 -2.61 43.87
N LEU A 42 6.75 -3.51 42.94
CA LEU A 42 6.26 -4.90 42.98
C LEU A 42 6.70 -5.63 44.25
N SER A 43 7.94 -5.39 44.69
CA SER A 43 8.49 -5.98 45.92
C SER A 43 7.66 -5.65 47.17
N ARG A 44 6.94 -4.51 47.17
CA ARG A 44 6.10 -4.11 48.31
C ARG A 44 4.83 -4.96 48.43
N LEU A 45 4.36 -5.56 47.34
CA LEU A 45 3.15 -6.39 47.32
C LEU A 45 3.36 -7.76 47.99
N PHE A 46 4.58 -8.30 47.90
CA PHE A 46 4.92 -9.65 48.39
C PHE A 46 5.58 -9.64 49.78
N LYS A 47 5.29 -8.66 50.63
CA LYS A 47 5.77 -8.60 52.03
C LYS A 47 4.98 -9.50 52.97
N ARG A 48 3.73 -9.79 52.64
CA ARG A 48 2.80 -10.59 53.43
C ARG A 48 2.23 -11.73 52.61
N CYS A 49 1.91 -12.82 53.29
CA CYS A 49 1.28 -13.98 52.70
C CYS A 49 -0.12 -13.61 52.21
N GLN A 50 -0.42 -13.91 50.94
CA GLN A 50 -1.73 -13.63 50.34
C GLN A 50 -2.85 -14.53 50.90
N GLU A 51 -2.49 -15.60 51.62
CA GLU A 51 -3.43 -16.57 52.18
C GLU A 51 -3.78 -16.28 53.64
N CYS A 52 -2.79 -15.96 54.48
CA CYS A 52 -2.99 -15.77 55.92
C CYS A 52 -2.58 -14.39 56.47
N GLY A 53 -1.97 -13.52 55.64
CA GLY A 53 -1.57 -12.16 56.04
C GLY A 53 -0.25 -12.06 56.85
N GLU A 54 0.36 -13.18 57.22
CA GLU A 54 1.61 -13.22 57.97
C GLU A 54 2.80 -12.66 57.18
N LEU A 55 3.82 -12.13 57.86
CA LEU A 55 5.03 -11.64 57.19
C LEU A 55 5.76 -12.79 56.48
N LEU A 56 6.09 -12.58 55.21
CA LEU A 56 6.87 -13.54 54.43
C LEU A 56 8.37 -13.32 54.67
N ASP A 57 9.12 -14.42 54.74
CA ASP A 57 10.57 -14.37 54.63
C ASP A 57 10.96 -14.07 53.17
N HIS A 58 11.60 -12.94 52.95
CA HIS A 58 12.05 -12.53 51.63
C HIS A 58 13.05 -13.50 51.00
N SER A 59 13.80 -14.28 51.80
CA SER A 59 14.71 -15.31 51.28
C SER A 59 13.98 -16.50 50.64
N LEU A 60 12.71 -16.69 50.98
CA LEU A 60 11.83 -17.73 50.42
C LEU A 60 10.93 -17.22 49.29
N THR A 61 11.24 -16.02 48.76
CA THR A 61 10.55 -15.45 47.60
C THR A 61 11.43 -15.61 46.35
N GLU A 62 11.04 -16.51 45.46
CA GLU A 62 11.68 -16.68 44.16
C GLU A 62 11.01 -15.77 43.12
N ARG A 63 11.81 -15.10 42.30
CA ARG A 63 11.34 -14.28 41.17
C ARG A 63 11.94 -14.80 39.89
N ARG A 64 11.08 -15.07 38.92
CA ARG A 64 11.49 -15.55 37.59
C ARG A 64 10.86 -14.69 36.51
N ARG A 65 11.71 -14.13 35.64
CA ARG A 65 11.27 -13.41 34.45
C ARG A 65 11.09 -14.37 33.30
N CYS A 66 9.94 -14.29 32.63
CA CYS A 66 9.55 -15.15 31.53
C CYS A 66 9.13 -14.27 30.35
N GLY A 67 10.11 -13.66 29.67
CA GLY A 67 9.84 -12.59 28.70
C GLY A 67 9.24 -11.40 29.44
N SER A 68 8.08 -10.93 28.98
CA SER A 68 7.35 -9.82 29.63
C SER A 68 6.62 -10.15 30.93
N ALA A 69 6.49 -11.43 31.27
CA ALA A 69 5.81 -11.84 32.49
C ALA A 69 6.80 -12.02 33.65
N LEU A 70 6.38 -11.60 34.84
CA LEU A 70 7.05 -11.88 36.09
C LEU A 70 6.28 -12.97 36.83
N VAL A 71 6.98 -14.03 37.22
CA VAL A 71 6.47 -15.09 38.09
C VAL A 71 7.10 -14.91 39.46
N VAL A 72 6.26 -14.79 40.48
CA VAL A 72 6.68 -14.70 41.88
C VAL A 72 6.17 -15.92 42.62
N ILE A 73 7.09 -16.68 43.21
CA ILE A 73 6.76 -17.85 44.01
C ILE A 73 7.12 -17.52 45.45
N THR A 74 6.14 -17.62 46.34
CA THR A 74 6.29 -17.34 47.77
C THR A 74 5.98 -18.59 48.58
N GLU A 75 6.74 -18.82 49.65
CA GLU A 75 6.49 -19.88 50.61
C GLU A 75 6.26 -19.27 52.00
N CYS A 76 5.13 -19.59 52.61
CA CYS A 76 4.76 -19.09 53.93
C CYS A 76 5.03 -20.15 55.00
N LEU A 77 5.94 -19.86 55.93
CA LEU A 77 6.27 -20.76 57.05
C LEU A 77 5.14 -20.91 58.08
N ALA A 78 4.22 -19.94 58.16
CA ALA A 78 3.12 -19.99 59.12
C ALA A 78 1.98 -20.93 58.70
N CYS A 79 1.63 -20.94 57.41
CA CYS A 79 0.56 -21.80 56.89
C CYS A 79 1.04 -22.93 55.97
N ASN A 80 2.37 -23.05 55.76
CA ASN A 80 3.03 -24.02 54.88
C ASN A 80 2.47 -24.06 53.45
N LYS A 81 1.92 -22.94 52.97
CA LYS A 81 1.44 -22.81 51.59
C LYS A 81 2.52 -22.21 50.69
N LYS A 82 2.66 -22.78 49.50
CA LYS A 82 3.45 -22.26 48.40
C LYS A 82 2.51 -21.66 47.36
N VAL A 83 2.64 -20.37 47.08
CA VAL A 83 1.77 -19.63 46.18
C VAL A 83 2.58 -19.11 45.00
N GLN A 84 2.11 -19.38 43.79
CA GLN A 84 2.63 -18.79 42.57
C GLN A 84 1.69 -17.66 42.14
N TRP A 85 2.26 -16.47 41.94
CA TRP A 85 1.60 -15.34 41.33
C TRP A 85 2.25 -15.04 39.98
N ASP A 86 1.42 -14.94 38.95
CA ASP A 86 1.85 -14.58 37.60
C ASP A 86 1.37 -13.16 37.31
N SER A 87 2.26 -12.29 36.78
CA SER A 87 1.89 -10.90 36.49
C SER A 87 0.92 -10.72 35.32
N GLN A 88 0.63 -11.79 34.59
CA GLN A 88 -0.22 -11.80 33.42
C GLN A 88 -0.87 -13.17 33.27
N GLU A 89 -2.08 -13.20 32.72
CA GLU A 89 -2.74 -14.44 32.30
C GLU A 89 -2.03 -15.09 31.10
N LYS A 90 -2.33 -16.37 30.87
CA LYS A 90 -1.83 -17.14 29.73
C LYS A 90 -2.91 -17.27 28.67
N VAL A 91 -2.52 -17.19 27.41
CA VAL A 91 -3.38 -17.43 26.24
C VAL A 91 -3.05 -18.77 25.59
N GLY A 92 -4.07 -19.41 25.01
CA GLY A 92 -4.01 -20.74 24.42
C GLY A 92 -4.31 -21.87 25.39
N ILE A 93 -4.14 -23.11 24.93
CA ILE A 93 -4.52 -24.33 25.64
C ILE A 93 -3.36 -25.31 25.81
N GLY A 94 -3.44 -26.12 26.85
CA GLY A 94 -2.47 -27.17 27.16
C GLY A 94 -1.02 -26.68 27.20
N ARG A 95 -0.11 -27.42 26.57
CA ARG A 95 1.33 -27.12 26.56
C ARG A 95 1.73 -25.95 25.63
N GLY A 96 0.81 -25.42 24.83
CA GLY A 96 1.06 -24.28 23.94
C GLY A 96 0.74 -22.92 24.55
N GLN A 97 0.32 -22.90 25.81
CA GLN A 97 0.07 -21.68 26.58
C GLN A 97 1.29 -20.76 26.62
N ALA A 98 1.04 -19.46 26.46
CA ALA A 98 2.05 -18.42 26.62
C ALA A 98 1.44 -17.25 27.40
N TYR A 99 2.25 -16.55 28.20
CA TYR A 99 1.80 -15.30 28.83
C TYR A 99 1.28 -14.32 27.77
N SER A 100 0.20 -13.61 28.09
CA SER A 100 -0.56 -12.82 27.13
C SER A 100 0.31 -11.82 26.37
N LEU A 101 1.14 -11.00 27.03
CA LEU A 101 2.02 -10.06 26.32
C LEU A 101 3.15 -10.75 25.56
N ASN A 102 3.58 -11.96 25.94
CA ASN A 102 4.56 -12.70 25.14
C ASN A 102 3.99 -13.13 23.79
N HIS A 103 2.68 -13.31 23.70
CA HIS A 103 1.97 -13.53 22.44
C HIS A 103 1.65 -12.20 21.73
N ARG A 104 1.17 -11.19 22.47
CA ARG A 104 0.66 -9.95 21.87
C ARG A 104 1.78 -9.02 21.37
N ILE A 105 2.84 -8.78 22.14
CA ILE A 105 3.94 -7.88 21.76
C ILE A 105 4.48 -8.14 20.33
N PRO A 106 4.90 -9.37 19.97
CA PRO A 106 5.48 -9.61 18.65
C PRO A 106 4.48 -9.40 17.50
N ILE A 107 3.21 -9.79 17.70
CA ILE A 107 2.16 -9.64 16.68
C ILE A 107 1.79 -8.17 16.53
N SER A 108 1.51 -7.48 17.64
CA SER A 108 1.25 -6.04 17.68
C SER A 108 2.36 -5.26 16.99
N ALA A 109 3.63 -5.52 17.33
CA ALA A 109 4.76 -4.86 16.70
C ALA A 109 4.80 -5.07 15.18
N PHE A 110 4.48 -6.27 14.70
CA PHE A 110 4.47 -6.58 13.28
C PHE A 110 3.32 -5.87 12.55
N ILE A 111 2.10 -5.91 13.10
CA ILE A 111 0.91 -5.29 12.48
C ILE A 111 0.88 -3.77 12.60
N THR A 112 1.65 -3.16 13.50
CA THR A 112 1.83 -1.70 13.55
C THR A 112 3.05 -1.21 12.76
N GLY A 113 3.82 -2.12 12.15
CA GLY A 113 5.03 -1.75 11.39
C GLY A 113 6.23 -1.38 12.27
N THR A 114 6.20 -1.68 13.56
CA THR A 114 7.31 -1.43 14.48
C THR A 114 8.47 -2.39 14.18
N PRO A 115 9.66 -1.89 13.80
CA PRO A 115 10.80 -2.79 13.54
C PRO A 115 11.25 -3.48 14.83
N LEU A 116 11.27 -4.83 14.84
CA LEU A 116 11.68 -5.61 16.03
C LEU A 116 13.03 -5.19 16.63
N PRO A 117 14.09 -4.89 15.85
CA PRO A 117 15.34 -4.41 16.43
C PRO A 117 15.16 -3.11 17.23
N ARG A 118 14.34 -2.18 16.73
CA ARG A 118 14.02 -0.92 17.42
C ARG A 118 13.18 -1.14 18.65
N LEU A 119 12.26 -2.11 18.63
CA LEU A 119 11.49 -2.50 19.81
C LEU A 119 12.39 -3.11 20.90
N CYS A 120 13.34 -3.96 20.51
CA CYS A 120 14.32 -4.52 21.43
C CYS A 120 15.25 -3.43 22.01
N ASP A 121 15.67 -2.46 21.19
CA ASP A 121 16.47 -1.32 21.66
C ASP A 121 15.67 -0.47 22.66
N PHE A 122 14.41 -0.16 22.34
CA PHE A 122 13.49 0.55 23.23
C PHE A 122 13.33 -0.16 24.58
N ALA A 123 13.08 -1.47 24.56
CA ALA A 123 12.95 -2.27 25.78
C ALA A 123 14.24 -2.25 26.60
N ARG A 124 15.41 -2.40 25.95
CA ARG A 124 16.72 -2.34 26.62
C ARG A 124 17.03 -0.96 27.21
N THR A 125 16.59 0.13 26.59
CA THR A 125 16.81 1.48 27.11
C THR A 125 15.98 1.77 28.36
N LEU A 126 14.82 1.14 28.50
CA LEU A 126 13.93 1.29 29.65
C LEU A 126 14.06 0.17 30.68
N ASP A 127 15.03 -0.74 30.51
CA ASP A 127 15.18 -1.96 31.31
C ASP A 127 13.88 -2.80 31.41
N LEU A 128 13.14 -2.86 30.31
CA LEU A 128 11.93 -3.68 30.17
C LEU A 128 12.28 -5.08 29.65
N ASP A 129 11.76 -6.11 30.31
CA ASP A 129 11.85 -7.47 29.79
C ASP A 129 10.78 -7.73 28.75
N PHE A 130 11.21 -8.04 27.52
CA PHE A 130 10.34 -8.53 26.46
C PHE A 130 10.74 -9.96 26.06
N PRO A 131 9.88 -10.69 25.32
CA PRO A 131 10.31 -11.92 24.68
C PRO A 131 11.56 -11.69 23.82
N SER A 132 12.47 -12.65 23.79
CA SER A 132 13.68 -12.55 22.96
C SER A 132 13.33 -12.38 21.47
N ASP A 133 14.21 -11.74 20.70
CA ASP A 133 14.02 -11.54 19.25
C ASP A 133 13.71 -12.88 18.52
N ARG A 134 14.38 -13.97 18.92
CA ARG A 134 14.10 -15.32 18.42
C ARG A 134 12.66 -15.77 18.72
N SER A 135 12.20 -15.59 19.96
CA SER A 135 10.83 -15.94 20.38
C SER A 135 9.77 -15.10 19.67
N MET A 136 10.03 -13.80 19.52
CA MET A 136 9.15 -12.89 18.79
C MET A 136 9.01 -13.29 17.32
N ARG A 137 10.12 -13.52 16.62
CA ARG A 137 10.10 -13.98 15.22
C ARG A 137 9.43 -15.32 15.05
N LYS A 138 9.62 -16.24 16.00
CA LYS A 138 8.93 -17.53 15.99
C LYS A 138 7.41 -17.33 16.10
N THR A 139 6.96 -16.51 17.04
CA THR A 139 5.54 -16.19 17.23
C THR A 139 4.94 -15.54 15.99
N ILE A 140 5.63 -14.60 15.35
CA ILE A 140 5.16 -13.99 14.09
C ILE A 140 5.06 -15.03 12.98
N ARG A 141 6.05 -15.91 12.84
CA ARG A 141 6.10 -16.90 11.75
C ARG A 141 5.10 -18.05 11.92
N GLU A 142 4.91 -18.55 13.13
CA GLU A 142 4.06 -19.72 13.37
C GLU A 142 2.60 -19.32 13.57
N ILE A 143 2.35 -18.14 14.15
CA ILE A 143 1.02 -17.72 14.57
C ILE A 143 0.58 -16.47 13.80
N GLY A 144 1.40 -15.40 13.87
CA GLY A 144 1.04 -14.11 13.29
C GLY A 144 0.79 -14.19 11.78
N SER A 145 1.61 -14.91 11.02
CA SER A 145 1.48 -15.02 9.57
C SER A 145 0.17 -15.70 9.14
N VAL A 146 -0.19 -16.80 9.81
CA VAL A 146 -1.42 -17.54 9.52
C VAL A 146 -2.63 -16.66 9.83
N ALA A 147 -2.62 -15.99 10.98
CA ALA A 147 -3.69 -15.05 11.35
C ALA A 147 -3.83 -13.89 10.34
N ILE A 148 -2.70 -13.30 9.90
CA ILE A 148 -2.69 -12.25 8.88
C ILE A 148 -3.29 -12.75 7.56
N GLU A 149 -2.90 -13.93 7.09
CA GLU A 149 -3.37 -14.48 5.83
C GLU A 149 -4.87 -14.81 5.87
N ARG A 150 -5.38 -15.39 6.96
CA ARG A 150 -6.81 -15.67 7.14
C ARG A 150 -7.65 -14.40 7.19
N VAL A 151 -7.23 -13.40 7.97
CA VAL A 151 -7.95 -12.11 8.05
C VAL A 151 -7.89 -11.39 6.70
N TYR A 152 -6.73 -11.40 6.03
CA TYR A 152 -6.58 -10.79 4.71
C TYR A 152 -7.51 -11.43 3.68
N ALA A 153 -7.68 -12.75 3.66
CA ALA A 153 -8.53 -13.43 2.69
C ALA A 153 -9.99 -12.94 2.75
N GLY A 154 -10.56 -12.82 3.96
CA GLY A 154 -11.91 -12.27 4.13
C GLY A 154 -12.02 -10.78 3.78
N TRP A 155 -10.99 -9.99 4.10
CA TRP A 155 -10.90 -8.58 3.72
C TRP A 155 -10.83 -8.39 2.21
N GLU A 156 -10.03 -9.22 1.53
CA GLU A 156 -9.83 -9.15 0.09
C GLU A 156 -11.12 -9.44 -0.66
N GLU A 157 -11.88 -10.47 -0.25
CA GLU A 157 -13.19 -10.77 -0.81
C GLU A 157 -14.17 -9.59 -0.64
N THR A 158 -14.29 -9.08 0.59
CA THR A 158 -15.17 -7.94 0.91
C THR A 158 -14.83 -6.71 0.07
N VAL A 159 -13.54 -6.38 -0.03
CA VAL A 159 -13.06 -5.22 -0.80
C VAL A 159 -13.33 -5.38 -2.29
N ARG A 160 -13.10 -6.58 -2.84
CA ARG A 160 -13.39 -6.90 -4.25
C ARG A 160 -14.88 -6.76 -4.53
N GLU A 161 -15.75 -7.24 -3.65
CA GLU A 161 -17.20 -7.10 -3.77
C GLU A 161 -17.63 -5.63 -3.78
N VAL A 162 -17.15 -4.82 -2.82
CA VAL A 162 -17.45 -3.38 -2.76
C VAL A 162 -17.03 -2.67 -4.05
N ALA A 163 -15.83 -2.97 -4.56
CA ALA A 163 -15.36 -2.37 -5.81
C ALA A 163 -16.23 -2.78 -7.00
N VAL A 164 -16.57 -4.06 -7.13
CA VAL A 164 -17.42 -4.58 -8.22
C VAL A 164 -18.82 -3.96 -8.16
N ASN A 165 -19.43 -3.90 -6.98
CA ASN A 165 -20.76 -3.30 -6.79
C ASN A 165 -20.74 -1.81 -7.15
N ALA A 166 -19.72 -1.07 -6.73
CA ALA A 166 -19.55 0.34 -7.07
C ALA A 166 -19.31 0.59 -8.56
N SER A 167 -18.96 -0.44 -9.35
CA SER A 167 -18.79 -0.34 -10.79
C SER A 167 -20.11 -0.34 -11.56
N GLU A 168 -21.24 -0.69 -10.93
CA GLU A 168 -22.57 -0.72 -11.55
C GLU A 168 -22.62 -1.54 -12.87
N GLY A 169 -21.78 -2.57 -12.99
CA GLY A 169 -21.69 -3.43 -14.18
C GLY A 169 -20.87 -2.83 -15.33
N ASP A 170 -20.32 -1.61 -15.17
CA ASP A 170 -19.50 -0.95 -16.18
C ASP A 170 -18.07 -1.53 -16.26
N GLY A 171 -17.68 -2.35 -15.28
CA GLY A 171 -16.35 -2.91 -15.12
C GLY A 171 -15.34 -1.94 -14.49
N LEU A 172 -14.38 -2.49 -13.75
CA LEU A 172 -13.38 -1.74 -13.00
C LEU A 172 -12.39 -1.02 -13.90
N GLN A 173 -11.97 0.15 -13.44
CA GLN A 173 -10.88 0.92 -14.01
C GLN A 173 -9.76 0.88 -12.98
N VAL A 174 -8.69 0.14 -13.25
CA VAL A 174 -7.67 -0.14 -12.25
C VAL A 174 -6.34 0.52 -12.59
N SER A 175 -5.61 0.91 -11.56
CA SER A 175 -4.22 1.34 -11.63
C SER A 175 -3.30 0.23 -11.13
N ILE A 176 -2.19 0.01 -11.83
CA ILE A 176 -1.18 -0.98 -11.44
C ILE A 176 0.21 -0.36 -11.40
N ASP A 177 0.93 -0.63 -10.33
CA ASP A 177 2.31 -0.17 -10.16
C ASP A 177 3.12 -1.11 -9.27
N GLY A 178 4.44 -1.14 -9.49
CA GLY A 178 5.40 -1.97 -8.77
C GLY A 178 6.30 -1.17 -7.84
N GLN A 179 6.43 -1.60 -6.59
CA GLN A 179 7.40 -1.06 -5.64
C GLN A 179 8.46 -2.09 -5.24
N TYR A 180 9.72 -1.72 -5.49
CA TYR A 180 10.91 -2.49 -5.14
C TYR A 180 11.40 -2.18 -3.71
N ASP A 181 12.02 -3.18 -3.09
CA ASP A 181 12.55 -3.10 -1.72
C ASP A 181 13.84 -2.28 -1.58
N SER A 182 14.59 -2.09 -2.68
CA SER A 182 15.75 -1.20 -2.72
C SER A 182 15.77 -0.33 -3.99
N PRO A 183 16.55 0.77 -4.01
CA PRO A 183 16.82 1.50 -5.25
C PRO A 183 17.80 0.75 -6.16
N GLY A 184 17.57 0.80 -7.48
CA GLY A 184 18.47 0.25 -8.50
C GLY A 184 18.20 -1.22 -8.86
N PHE A 185 19.08 -1.79 -9.71
CA PHE A 185 18.90 -3.13 -10.30
C PHE A 185 19.19 -4.29 -9.32
N THR A 186 19.56 -4.01 -8.07
CA THR A 186 19.93 -5.03 -7.05
C THR A 186 18.76 -5.42 -6.13
N SER A 187 17.55 -4.93 -6.42
CA SER A 187 16.33 -5.23 -5.68
C SER A 187 16.11 -6.74 -5.55
N SER A 188 15.77 -7.18 -4.34
CA SER A 188 15.55 -8.61 -4.06
C SER A 188 14.08 -8.96 -4.04
N ASN A 189 13.23 -8.01 -3.66
CA ASN A 189 11.79 -8.18 -3.63
C ASN A 189 11.10 -7.02 -4.36
N CYS A 190 9.94 -7.32 -4.95
CA CYS A 190 9.04 -6.37 -5.56
C CYS A 190 7.62 -6.68 -5.09
N LYS A 191 6.79 -5.67 -4.89
CA LYS A 191 5.35 -5.84 -4.77
C LYS A 191 4.66 -5.10 -5.90
N VAL A 192 3.69 -5.73 -6.53
CA VAL A 192 2.83 -5.11 -7.53
C VAL A 192 1.44 -5.02 -6.93
N THR A 193 0.83 -3.83 -6.96
CA THR A 193 -0.48 -3.60 -6.36
C THR A 193 -1.45 -3.08 -7.42
N THR A 194 -2.65 -3.63 -7.44
CA THR A 194 -3.75 -3.21 -8.32
C THR A 194 -4.82 -2.53 -7.48
N ILE A 195 -5.14 -1.27 -7.82
CA ILE A 195 -6.07 -0.42 -7.08
C ILE A 195 -7.19 0.01 -8.02
N ASP A 196 -8.45 -0.14 -7.61
CA ASP A 196 -9.58 0.42 -8.35
C ASP A 196 -9.56 1.95 -8.27
N CYS A 197 -9.60 2.62 -9.43
CA CYS A 197 -9.49 4.06 -9.52
C CYS A 197 -10.74 4.80 -9.03
N HIS A 198 -11.90 4.13 -8.96
CA HIS A 198 -13.15 4.76 -8.51
C HIS A 198 -13.24 4.78 -6.98
N THR A 199 -13.22 3.60 -6.36
CA THR A 199 -13.30 3.41 -4.89
C THR A 199 -11.97 3.67 -4.18
N LYS A 200 -10.85 3.65 -4.93
CA LYS A 200 -9.48 3.71 -4.41
C LYS A 200 -9.09 2.49 -3.57
N LEU A 201 -9.86 1.41 -3.60
CA LEU A 201 -9.55 0.20 -2.87
C LEU A 201 -8.47 -0.62 -3.59
N ALA A 202 -7.49 -1.11 -2.85
CA ALA A 202 -6.49 -2.05 -3.35
C ALA A 202 -7.11 -3.46 -3.38
N ILE A 203 -7.38 -3.95 -4.59
CA ILE A 203 -8.14 -5.19 -4.84
C ILE A 203 -7.24 -6.42 -5.06
N SER A 204 -5.95 -6.21 -5.31
CA SER A 204 -4.96 -7.28 -5.45
C SER A 204 -3.55 -6.79 -5.13
N GLY A 205 -2.75 -7.67 -4.55
CA GLY A 205 -1.33 -7.45 -4.29
C GLY A 205 -0.52 -8.73 -4.52
N VAL A 206 0.55 -8.62 -5.30
CA VAL A 206 1.47 -9.73 -5.58
C VAL A 206 2.87 -9.36 -5.12
N ALA A 207 3.42 -10.13 -4.17
CA ALA A 207 4.81 -10.01 -3.74
C ALA A 207 5.65 -11.04 -4.49
N LEU A 208 6.80 -10.59 -5.01
CA LEU A 208 7.74 -11.39 -5.78
C LEU A 208 9.14 -11.23 -5.23
N SER A 209 9.92 -12.30 -5.33
CA SER A 209 11.34 -12.33 -5.08
C SER A 209 12.11 -12.62 -6.38
N LYS A 210 13.30 -12.04 -6.51
CA LYS A 210 14.21 -12.34 -7.63
C LYS A 210 14.58 -13.82 -7.73
N LYS A 211 14.41 -14.57 -6.65
CA LYS A 211 14.70 -16.01 -6.55
C LYS A 211 13.52 -16.90 -6.95
N GLU A 212 12.36 -16.32 -7.25
CA GLU A 212 11.21 -17.11 -7.72
C GLU A 212 11.38 -17.54 -9.16
N ASP A 213 10.78 -18.68 -9.48
CA ASP A 213 10.75 -19.25 -10.82
C ASP A 213 10.05 -18.28 -11.79
N GLY A 214 10.61 -18.17 -13.00
CA GLY A 214 10.16 -17.25 -14.04
C GLY A 214 10.72 -15.81 -13.94
N ILE A 215 11.47 -15.48 -12.88
CA ILE A 215 12.15 -14.19 -12.72
C ILE A 215 13.62 -14.24 -13.15
N ASP A 216 14.23 -15.42 -13.19
CA ASP A 216 15.61 -15.68 -13.64
C ASP A 216 16.67 -14.81 -12.94
N GLY A 217 16.45 -14.47 -11.67
CA GLY A 217 17.36 -13.57 -10.93
C GLY A 217 17.34 -12.11 -11.41
N MET A 218 16.53 -11.75 -12.40
CA MET A 218 16.49 -10.43 -13.02
C MET A 218 15.39 -9.56 -12.38
N SER A 219 15.79 -8.66 -11.49
CA SER A 219 14.86 -7.78 -10.76
C SER A 219 13.89 -7.00 -11.67
N ILE A 220 14.34 -6.56 -12.85
CA ILE A 220 13.53 -5.85 -13.85
C ILE A 220 12.31 -6.64 -14.35
N ARG A 221 12.32 -7.98 -14.23
CA ARG A 221 11.21 -8.84 -14.65
C ARG A 221 10.09 -8.92 -13.62
N MET A 222 10.38 -8.69 -12.33
CA MET A 222 9.43 -8.88 -11.24
C MET A 222 8.16 -8.05 -11.43
N GLU A 223 8.27 -6.78 -11.80
CA GLU A 223 7.08 -5.94 -12.01
C GLU A 223 6.21 -6.45 -13.17
N SER A 224 6.81 -6.89 -14.28
CA SER A 224 6.06 -7.43 -15.42
C SER A 224 5.37 -8.76 -15.09
N GLU A 225 6.03 -9.63 -14.32
CA GLU A 225 5.46 -10.89 -13.85
C GLU A 225 4.35 -10.66 -12.83
N GLY A 226 4.58 -9.77 -11.86
CA GLY A 226 3.61 -9.43 -10.84
C GLY A 226 2.36 -8.78 -11.39
N ALA A 227 2.52 -7.89 -12.37
CA ALA A 227 1.39 -7.29 -13.07
C ALA A 227 0.53 -8.35 -13.79
N LEU A 228 1.18 -9.34 -14.40
CA LEU A 228 0.48 -10.46 -15.02
C LEU A 228 -0.24 -11.32 -13.98
N ARG A 229 0.45 -11.78 -12.93
CA ARG A 229 -0.15 -12.60 -11.87
C ARG A 229 -1.34 -11.90 -11.22
N ALA A 230 -1.22 -10.62 -10.90
CA ALA A 230 -2.29 -9.83 -10.28
C ALA A 230 -3.54 -9.75 -11.17
N LEU A 231 -3.38 -9.44 -12.46
CA LEU A 231 -4.53 -9.33 -13.37
C LEU A 231 -5.13 -10.71 -13.71
N VAL A 232 -4.31 -11.75 -13.85
CA VAL A 232 -4.80 -13.12 -14.06
C VAL A 232 -5.59 -13.60 -12.86
N ASP A 233 -5.12 -13.32 -11.64
CA ASP A 233 -5.82 -13.63 -10.39
C ASP A 233 -7.20 -12.98 -10.35
N LEU A 234 -7.27 -11.67 -10.63
CA LEU A 234 -8.54 -10.94 -10.67
C LEU A 234 -9.51 -11.51 -11.73
N VAL A 235 -9.00 -11.83 -12.93
CA VAL A 235 -9.82 -12.45 -13.99
C VAL A 235 -10.31 -13.84 -13.58
N ASN A 236 -9.50 -14.65 -12.91
CA ASN A 236 -9.89 -15.98 -12.43
C ASN A 236 -10.98 -15.89 -11.35
N HIS A 237 -10.99 -14.82 -10.56
CA HIS A 237 -12.04 -14.51 -9.59
C HIS A 237 -13.26 -13.80 -10.22
N ASN A 238 -13.39 -13.80 -11.55
CA ASN A 238 -14.48 -13.16 -12.29
C ASN A 238 -14.64 -11.67 -12.02
N ILE A 239 -13.55 -10.96 -11.69
CA ILE A 239 -13.59 -9.52 -11.45
C ILE A 239 -13.50 -8.80 -12.81
N PRO A 240 -14.54 -8.04 -13.22
CA PRO A 240 -14.59 -7.44 -14.55
C PRO A 240 -13.66 -6.22 -14.62
N ILE A 241 -12.53 -6.34 -15.32
CA ILE A 241 -11.59 -5.22 -15.53
C ILE A 241 -11.74 -4.67 -16.95
N LYS A 242 -12.19 -3.42 -17.07
CA LYS A 242 -12.38 -2.75 -18.36
C LYS A 242 -11.16 -1.96 -18.79
N LYS A 243 -10.55 -1.23 -17.87
CA LYS A 243 -9.40 -0.36 -18.16
C LYS A 243 -8.27 -0.55 -17.17
N LEU A 244 -7.05 -0.48 -17.67
CA LEU A 244 -5.81 -0.50 -16.91
C LEU A 244 -5.02 0.78 -17.18
N VAL A 245 -4.65 1.50 -16.12
CA VAL A 245 -3.62 2.55 -16.18
C VAL A 245 -2.34 2.05 -15.52
N SER A 246 -1.21 2.28 -16.19
CA SER A 246 0.11 1.92 -15.69
C SER A 246 1.16 2.92 -16.15
N ASP A 247 2.34 2.84 -15.54
CA ASP A 247 3.54 3.51 -16.03
C ASP A 247 3.94 3.02 -17.43
N GLN A 248 4.84 3.78 -18.08
CA GLN A 248 5.36 3.48 -19.42
C GLN A 248 6.40 2.34 -19.44
N ASN A 249 6.17 1.26 -18.67
CA ASN A 249 7.04 0.09 -18.66
C ASN A 249 6.75 -0.83 -19.85
N ALA A 250 7.67 -0.86 -20.82
CA ALA A 250 7.51 -1.64 -22.05
C ALA A 250 7.35 -3.16 -21.79
N MET A 251 7.98 -3.71 -20.75
CA MET A 251 7.89 -5.15 -20.44
C MET A 251 6.51 -5.52 -19.89
N VAL A 252 5.99 -4.72 -18.96
CA VAL A 252 4.61 -4.84 -18.44
C VAL A 252 3.61 -4.72 -19.60
N MET A 253 3.83 -3.74 -20.48
CA MET A 253 2.97 -3.49 -21.64
C MET A 253 2.97 -4.64 -22.64
N LYS A 254 4.14 -5.21 -22.93
CA LYS A 254 4.26 -6.36 -23.83
C LYS A 254 3.60 -7.61 -23.23
N LYS A 255 4.01 -8.00 -22.03
CA LYS A 255 3.61 -9.26 -21.39
C LYS A 255 2.10 -9.41 -21.24
N LEU A 256 1.44 -8.37 -20.73
CA LEU A 256 -0.02 -8.34 -20.56
C LEU A 256 -0.80 -8.25 -21.89
N ARG A 257 -0.16 -7.83 -23.00
CA ARG A 257 -0.81 -7.78 -24.33
C ARG A 257 -0.79 -9.16 -24.98
N GLU A 258 0.29 -9.90 -24.79
CA GLU A 258 0.50 -11.23 -25.35
C GLU A 258 -0.29 -12.31 -24.60
N HIS A 259 -0.62 -12.08 -23.33
CA HIS A 259 -1.32 -13.07 -22.52
C HIS A 259 -2.84 -13.11 -22.81
N PRO A 260 -3.44 -14.28 -23.14
CA PRO A 260 -4.84 -14.39 -23.55
C PRO A 260 -5.85 -13.82 -22.55
N LYS A 261 -5.62 -14.06 -21.24
CA LYS A 261 -6.53 -13.61 -20.17
C LYS A 261 -6.54 -12.09 -19.96
N THR A 262 -5.55 -11.34 -20.44
CA THR A 262 -5.43 -9.90 -20.18
C THR A 262 -5.43 -9.05 -21.45
N ALA A 263 -5.37 -9.69 -22.63
CA ALA A 263 -5.30 -9.02 -23.92
C ALA A 263 -6.52 -8.14 -24.23
N HIS A 264 -7.70 -8.48 -23.68
CA HIS A 264 -8.95 -7.75 -23.90
C HIS A 264 -9.06 -6.45 -23.07
N ILE A 265 -8.21 -6.26 -22.05
CA ILE A 265 -8.27 -5.11 -21.14
C ILE A 265 -7.78 -3.86 -21.86
N GLU A 266 -8.56 -2.78 -21.87
CA GLU A 266 -8.16 -1.52 -22.50
C GLU A 266 -7.05 -0.85 -21.69
N ARG A 267 -5.94 -0.50 -22.34
CA ARG A 267 -4.77 0.03 -21.65
C ARG A 267 -4.62 1.52 -21.90
N LYS A 268 -4.36 2.26 -20.83
CA LYS A 268 -4.16 3.71 -20.84
C LYS A 268 -2.81 4.06 -20.26
N LEU A 269 -2.21 5.09 -20.82
CA LEU A 269 -1.00 5.69 -20.25
C LEU A 269 -1.39 6.67 -19.15
N ASP A 270 -0.59 6.71 -18.10
CA ASP A 270 -0.68 7.77 -17.10
C ASP A 270 -0.34 9.14 -17.73
N TRP A 271 -1.22 10.11 -17.50
CA TRP A 271 -1.14 11.48 -17.98
C TRP A 271 0.11 12.20 -17.48
N TRP A 272 0.52 11.96 -16.23
CA TRP A 272 1.68 12.61 -15.63
C TRP A 272 2.94 12.38 -16.46
N HIS A 273 3.18 11.16 -16.96
CA HIS A 273 4.33 10.88 -17.81
C HIS A 273 4.29 11.66 -19.12
N VAL A 274 3.11 11.86 -19.72
CA VAL A 274 2.99 12.65 -20.96
C VAL A 274 3.37 14.11 -20.75
N GLN A 275 2.78 14.77 -19.75
CA GLN A 275 3.10 16.17 -19.49
C GLN A 275 4.52 16.37 -18.93
N LYS A 276 5.08 15.41 -18.19
CA LYS A 276 6.42 15.53 -17.57
C LYS A 276 7.50 15.65 -18.63
N HIS A 277 7.42 14.86 -19.70
CA HIS A 277 8.32 14.97 -20.84
C HIS A 277 8.18 16.33 -21.54
N MET A 278 6.95 16.76 -21.82
CA MET A 278 6.70 18.09 -22.41
C MET A 278 7.24 19.23 -21.56
N ARG A 279 7.07 19.19 -20.22
CA ARG A 279 7.61 20.22 -19.33
C ARG A 279 9.13 20.31 -19.43
N LYS A 280 9.82 19.17 -19.53
CA LYS A 280 11.28 19.14 -19.69
C LYS A 280 11.70 19.72 -21.04
N GLU A 281 11.00 19.38 -22.12
CA GLU A 281 11.25 19.93 -23.45
C GLU A 281 10.98 21.44 -23.47
N TRP A 282 9.88 21.90 -22.87
CA TRP A 282 9.55 23.32 -22.73
C TRP A 282 10.67 24.12 -22.07
N TRP A 283 11.19 23.65 -20.95
CA TRP A 283 12.29 24.36 -20.28
C TRP A 283 13.61 24.31 -21.04
N LYS A 284 13.80 23.39 -22.00
CA LYS A 284 14.92 23.46 -22.96
C LYS A 284 14.68 24.56 -23.98
N MET A 285 13.47 24.65 -24.53
CA MET A 285 13.08 25.70 -25.48
C MET A 285 13.23 27.09 -24.87
N VAL A 286 12.84 27.28 -23.61
CA VAL A 286 12.97 28.56 -22.87
C VAL A 286 14.43 29.05 -22.79
N LYS A 287 15.42 28.16 -22.83
CA LYS A 287 16.84 28.59 -22.81
C LYS A 287 17.26 29.29 -24.10
N ALA A 288 16.70 28.89 -25.23
CA ALA A 288 16.93 29.53 -26.53
C ALA A 288 15.97 30.70 -26.74
N ASN A 289 14.73 30.58 -26.26
CA ASN A 289 13.63 31.52 -26.46
C ASN A 289 13.03 31.96 -25.10
N PRO A 290 13.64 32.92 -24.38
CA PRO A 290 13.19 33.36 -23.05
C PRO A 290 11.74 33.86 -22.97
N GLU A 291 11.19 34.37 -24.08
CA GLU A 291 9.80 34.80 -24.24
C GLU A 291 8.77 33.67 -24.01
N LEU A 292 9.19 32.41 -24.04
CA LEU A 292 8.34 31.25 -23.72
C LEU A 292 8.09 31.06 -22.22
N ALA A 293 8.90 31.68 -21.35
CA ALA A 293 8.75 31.57 -19.90
C ALA A 293 7.37 32.03 -19.39
N PRO A 294 6.85 33.23 -19.76
CA PRO A 294 5.52 33.66 -19.33
C PRO A 294 4.37 32.87 -20.00
N VAL A 295 4.62 32.20 -21.14
CA VAL A 295 3.62 31.39 -21.85
C VAL A 295 3.39 30.02 -21.18
N TYR A 296 4.39 29.52 -20.45
CA TYR A 296 4.38 28.19 -19.81
C TYR A 296 3.08 27.89 -19.05
N GLN A 297 2.69 28.77 -18.12
CA GLN A 297 1.53 28.53 -17.28
C GLN A 297 0.23 28.52 -18.09
N MET A 298 0.11 29.39 -19.09
CA MET A 298 -1.05 29.45 -19.97
C MET A 298 -1.22 28.14 -20.74
N PHE A 299 -0.14 27.65 -21.35
CA PHE A 299 -0.16 26.41 -22.13
C PHE A 299 -0.50 25.20 -21.25
N PHE A 300 0.19 25.00 -20.13
CA PHE A 300 -0.04 23.82 -19.30
C PHE A 300 -1.42 23.83 -18.62
N ASN A 301 -1.97 25.00 -18.30
CA ASN A 301 -3.35 25.11 -17.83
C ASN A 301 -4.35 24.73 -18.93
N HIS A 302 -4.14 25.19 -20.17
CA HIS A 302 -4.96 24.79 -21.33
C HIS A 302 -4.86 23.28 -21.57
N LEU A 303 -3.65 22.74 -21.55
CA LEU A 303 -3.38 21.32 -21.73
C LEU A 303 -4.16 20.47 -20.70
N TYR A 304 -4.11 20.84 -19.42
CA TYR A 304 -4.88 20.19 -18.35
C TYR A 304 -6.39 20.35 -18.53
N PHE A 305 -6.85 21.56 -18.85
CA PHE A 305 -8.26 21.83 -19.07
C PHE A 305 -8.83 20.96 -20.19
N VAL A 306 -8.17 20.91 -21.35
CA VAL A 306 -8.59 20.09 -22.49
C VAL A 306 -8.54 18.61 -22.14
N HIS A 307 -7.49 18.18 -21.45
CA HIS A 307 -7.36 16.80 -21.01
C HIS A 307 -8.52 16.36 -20.11
N HIS A 308 -8.95 17.21 -19.16
CA HIS A 308 -10.06 16.91 -18.25
C HIS A 308 -11.44 17.05 -18.90
N LYS A 309 -11.61 18.03 -19.81
CA LYS A 309 -12.88 18.29 -20.50
C LYS A 309 -13.30 17.16 -21.45
N TYR A 310 -12.33 16.46 -22.03
CA TYR A 310 -12.57 15.42 -23.04
C TYR A 310 -12.05 14.04 -22.57
N PRO A 311 -12.81 13.36 -21.68
CA PRO A 311 -12.39 12.10 -21.09
C PRO A 311 -12.65 10.87 -21.96
N ARG A 312 -13.59 10.95 -22.91
CA ARG A 312 -13.98 9.84 -23.76
C ARG A 312 -12.99 9.62 -24.89
N ARG A 313 -12.81 8.35 -25.28
CA ARG A 313 -11.87 7.95 -26.34
C ARG A 313 -12.21 8.58 -27.69
N GLU A 314 -13.50 8.65 -28.01
CA GLU A 314 -14.03 9.25 -29.25
C GLU A 314 -13.70 10.75 -29.38
N ASP A 315 -13.59 11.47 -28.26
CA ASP A 315 -13.29 12.90 -28.24
C ASP A 315 -11.78 13.20 -28.25
N ARG A 316 -10.92 12.20 -28.02
CA ARG A 316 -9.45 12.41 -27.91
C ARG A 316 -8.83 13.04 -29.18
N PRO A 317 -9.22 12.69 -30.42
CA PRO A 317 -8.70 13.37 -31.61
C PRO A 317 -9.06 14.85 -31.64
N ARG A 318 -10.30 15.22 -31.28
CA ARG A 318 -10.72 16.62 -31.16
C ARG A 318 -9.94 17.34 -30.05
N ALA A 319 -9.74 16.68 -28.91
CA ALA A 319 -8.97 17.21 -27.80
C ALA A 319 -7.50 17.49 -28.20
N LEU A 320 -6.90 16.59 -28.99
CA LEU A 320 -5.54 16.77 -29.52
C LEU A 320 -5.48 18.00 -30.43
N GLU A 321 -6.39 18.14 -31.39
CA GLU A 321 -6.46 19.32 -32.25
C GLU A 321 -6.68 20.62 -31.44
N LEU A 322 -7.47 20.57 -30.36
CA LEU A 322 -7.68 21.72 -29.50
C LEU A 322 -6.41 22.11 -28.72
N VAL A 323 -5.60 21.14 -28.30
CA VAL A 323 -4.27 21.41 -27.73
C VAL A 323 -3.34 21.99 -28.78
N GLN A 324 -3.29 21.39 -29.98
CA GLN A 324 -2.46 21.85 -31.09
C GLN A 324 -2.84 23.26 -31.56
N SER A 325 -4.12 23.62 -31.49
CA SER A 325 -4.61 24.95 -31.84
C SER A 325 -4.04 26.08 -30.96
N PHE A 326 -3.34 25.74 -29.88
CA PHE A 326 -2.59 26.69 -29.08
C PHE A 326 -1.61 27.52 -29.92
N ILE A 327 -1.01 26.95 -30.98
CA ILE A 327 -0.11 27.70 -31.88
C ILE A 327 -0.82 28.85 -32.60
N ILE A 328 -2.13 28.72 -32.87
CA ILE A 328 -2.95 29.75 -33.51
C ILE A 328 -3.44 30.73 -32.43
N HIS A 329 -3.86 30.20 -31.28
CA HIS A 329 -4.34 30.98 -30.15
C HIS A 329 -3.29 31.98 -29.62
N ILE A 330 -2.04 31.55 -29.49
CA ILE A 330 -0.96 32.40 -28.95
C ILE A 330 -0.58 33.55 -29.89
N GLN A 331 -0.97 33.49 -31.17
CA GLN A 331 -0.85 34.60 -32.12
C GLN A 331 -2.01 35.61 -32.01
N GLY A 332 -2.97 35.39 -31.10
CA GLY A 332 -4.20 36.19 -30.98
C GLY A 332 -5.27 35.86 -32.01
N LYS A 333 -5.11 34.79 -32.79
CA LYS A 333 -6.10 34.31 -33.76
C LYS A 333 -7.01 33.28 -33.07
N HIS A 334 -8.32 33.47 -33.19
CA HIS A 334 -9.30 32.62 -32.51
C HIS A 334 -10.21 31.81 -33.45
N SER A 335 -10.03 31.96 -34.77
CA SER A 335 -10.77 31.25 -35.81
C SER A 335 -9.86 30.96 -37.00
N TRP A 336 -9.97 29.78 -37.57
CA TRP A 336 -9.18 29.31 -38.71
C TRP A 336 -10.00 28.37 -39.60
N LYS A 337 -9.54 28.18 -40.85
CA LYS A 337 -10.17 27.25 -41.80
C LYS A 337 -9.63 25.84 -41.57
N LYS A 338 -10.41 24.84 -41.97
CA LYS A 338 -9.94 23.46 -41.98
C LYS A 338 -8.79 23.29 -42.97
N ASN A 339 -7.77 22.57 -42.56
CA ASN A 339 -6.59 22.24 -43.36
C ASN A 339 -6.08 20.83 -42.97
N ASP A 340 -4.90 20.44 -43.45
CA ASP A 340 -4.33 19.12 -43.17
C ASP A 340 -4.03 18.89 -41.68
N GLU A 341 -3.72 19.96 -40.94
CA GLU A 341 -3.43 19.95 -39.49
C GLU A 341 -4.68 20.00 -38.61
N PHE A 342 -5.72 20.75 -39.02
CA PHE A 342 -6.94 21.02 -38.27
C PHE A 342 -8.17 20.58 -39.06
N LYS A 343 -8.68 19.39 -38.78
CA LYS A 343 -9.80 18.79 -39.53
C LYS A 343 -11.14 18.98 -38.82
N VAL A 344 -11.11 19.04 -37.50
CA VAL A 344 -12.29 19.07 -36.62
C VAL A 344 -12.47 20.44 -35.97
N VAL A 345 -11.41 20.99 -35.37
CA VAL A 345 -11.47 22.25 -34.61
C VAL A 345 -11.17 23.43 -35.54
N THR A 346 -12.05 24.44 -35.57
CA THR A 346 -11.92 25.64 -36.42
C THR A 346 -11.97 26.96 -35.64
N ARG A 347 -12.20 26.90 -34.33
CA ARG A 347 -12.25 28.09 -33.45
C ARG A 347 -11.93 27.72 -32.00
N CYS A 348 -11.47 28.70 -31.24
CA CYS A 348 -11.31 28.55 -29.78
C CYS A 348 -12.67 28.39 -29.09
N GLU A 349 -12.71 27.65 -27.99
CA GLU A 349 -13.94 27.30 -27.26
C GLU A 349 -14.28 28.26 -26.10
N HIS A 350 -13.62 29.41 -26.01
CA HIS A 350 -13.87 30.41 -24.98
C HIS A 350 -14.65 31.61 -25.53
N GLY A 351 -15.48 32.22 -24.69
CA GLY A 351 -16.14 33.49 -25.00
C GLY A 351 -15.15 34.67 -25.04
N LYS A 352 -15.65 35.88 -25.28
CA LYS A 352 -14.83 37.09 -25.22
C LYS A 352 -14.22 37.24 -23.82
N LEU A 353 -12.89 37.24 -23.75
CA LEU A 353 -12.17 37.47 -22.51
C LEU A 353 -12.44 38.90 -21.99
N LYS A 354 -12.50 39.07 -20.66
CA LYS A 354 -12.72 40.39 -20.03
C LYS A 354 -11.72 41.42 -20.55
N ALA A 355 -12.18 42.68 -20.62
CA ALA A 355 -11.36 43.81 -21.02
C ALA A 355 -10.09 43.89 -20.14
N LYS A 356 -8.96 44.16 -20.80
CA LYS A 356 -7.62 44.30 -20.22
C LYS A 356 -7.66 45.26 -19.03
N LYS A 357 -7.07 44.92 -17.88
CA LYS A 357 -6.76 45.96 -16.89
C LYS A 357 -5.60 46.81 -17.41
N ARG A 358 -5.61 48.11 -17.10
CA ARG A 358 -4.60 49.06 -17.57
C ARG A 358 -3.20 48.56 -17.15
N GLY A 359 -2.35 48.18 -18.11
CA GLY A 359 -0.99 47.66 -17.88
C GLY A 359 -0.74 46.16 -18.15
N GLU A 360 -1.77 45.32 -18.32
CA GLU A 360 -1.60 43.85 -18.49
C GLU A 360 -1.34 43.44 -19.95
N SER A 361 -0.10 43.35 -20.44
CA SER A 361 0.13 42.81 -21.80
C SER A 361 -0.24 41.33 -21.88
N ARG A 362 -1.08 40.94 -22.86
CA ARG A 362 -1.28 39.52 -23.19
C ARG A 362 -0.08 39.09 -24.00
N VAL A 363 0.60 38.05 -23.54
CA VAL A 363 1.75 37.50 -24.25
C VAL A 363 1.25 36.91 -25.56
N THR A 364 1.75 37.43 -26.68
CA THR A 364 1.48 36.94 -28.02
C THR A 364 2.81 36.68 -28.71
N LEU A 365 2.87 35.61 -29.50
CA LEU A 365 4.04 35.29 -30.32
C LEU A 365 3.80 35.71 -31.77
N GLU A 366 4.84 36.22 -32.42
CA GLU A 366 4.80 36.57 -33.84
C GLU A 366 4.76 35.31 -34.71
N ALA A 367 4.06 35.39 -35.84
CA ALA A 367 3.98 34.29 -36.79
C ALA A 367 5.37 34.05 -37.44
N GLY A 368 5.81 32.80 -37.49
CA GLY A 368 7.13 32.41 -38.02
C GLY A 368 8.31 32.73 -37.09
N SER A 369 8.05 33.07 -35.82
CA SER A 369 9.11 33.21 -34.80
C SER A 369 9.69 31.84 -34.45
N GLU A 370 10.99 31.78 -34.15
CA GLU A 370 11.67 30.55 -33.72
C GLU A 370 11.00 29.91 -32.48
N ALA A 371 10.50 30.74 -31.57
CA ALA A 371 9.75 30.33 -30.40
C ALA A 371 8.44 29.60 -30.75
N LEU A 372 7.70 30.07 -31.76
CA LEU A 372 6.46 29.45 -32.21
C LEU A 372 6.73 28.12 -32.92
N GLU A 373 7.77 28.07 -33.75
CA GLU A 373 8.18 26.87 -34.47
C GLU A 373 8.64 25.77 -33.50
N SER A 374 9.36 26.14 -32.45
CA SER A 374 9.74 25.21 -31.37
C SER A 374 8.51 24.59 -30.68
N ILE A 375 7.45 25.40 -30.43
CA ILE A 375 6.19 24.88 -29.88
C ILE A 375 5.49 23.96 -30.90
N HIS A 376 5.47 24.32 -32.18
CA HIS A 376 4.88 23.51 -33.24
C HIS A 376 5.54 22.12 -33.29
N GLU A 377 6.87 22.05 -33.38
CA GLU A 377 7.61 20.78 -33.39
C GLU A 377 7.25 19.90 -32.19
N MET A 378 7.15 20.47 -30.99
CA MET A 378 6.77 19.74 -29.79
C MET A 378 5.32 19.22 -29.84
N LEU A 379 4.36 20.03 -30.31
CA LEU A 379 2.93 19.69 -30.33
C LEU A 379 2.53 18.76 -31.48
N PHE A 380 3.28 18.75 -32.57
CA PHE A 380 3.03 17.91 -33.74
C PHE A 380 3.94 16.67 -33.77
N ALA A 381 4.84 16.53 -32.79
CA ALA A 381 5.66 15.34 -32.64
C ALA A 381 4.80 14.05 -32.61
N PRO A 382 5.08 13.04 -33.47
CA PRO A 382 4.31 11.80 -33.51
C PRO A 382 4.26 11.07 -32.16
N ARG A 383 5.33 11.20 -31.37
CA ARG A 383 5.41 10.66 -30.00
C ARG A 383 4.38 11.28 -29.06
N PHE A 384 4.24 12.62 -29.10
CA PHE A 384 3.26 13.32 -28.28
C PHE A 384 1.83 12.96 -28.69
N SER A 385 1.51 13.02 -29.99
CA SER A 385 0.18 12.68 -30.51
C SER A 385 -0.24 11.26 -30.12
N LYS A 386 0.64 10.27 -30.31
CA LYS A 386 0.37 8.87 -29.93
C LYS A 386 0.16 8.74 -28.42
N ALA A 387 0.99 9.40 -27.61
CA ALA A 387 0.87 9.34 -26.16
C ALA A 387 -0.42 10.01 -25.68
N PHE A 388 -0.74 11.21 -26.16
CA PHE A 388 -1.95 11.95 -25.81
C PHE A 388 -3.23 11.19 -26.17
N LEU A 389 -3.29 10.53 -27.33
CA LEU A 389 -4.46 9.73 -27.71
C LEU A 389 -4.63 8.48 -26.84
N SER A 390 -3.54 7.99 -26.23
CA SER A 390 -3.52 6.78 -25.41
C SER A 390 -3.64 7.04 -23.91
N THR A 391 -3.64 8.31 -23.45
CA THR A 391 -3.76 8.63 -22.03
C THR A 391 -5.18 8.54 -21.51
N ALA A 392 -5.30 8.14 -20.25
CA ALA A 392 -6.53 8.29 -19.48
C ALA A 392 -6.68 9.73 -18.98
N SER A 393 -7.92 10.24 -18.96
CA SER A 393 -8.24 11.60 -18.51
C SER A 393 -8.55 11.74 -17.02
N LEU A 394 -9.15 10.69 -16.45
CA LEU A 394 -9.73 10.72 -15.11
C LEU A 394 -9.12 9.67 -14.16
N ILE A 395 -8.18 8.86 -14.66
CA ILE A 395 -7.50 7.83 -13.89
C ILE A 395 -5.98 7.96 -14.08
N ASP A 396 -5.22 7.78 -13.02
CA ASP A 396 -3.77 7.89 -12.99
C ASP A 396 -3.16 6.96 -11.93
N THR A 397 -1.82 6.89 -11.90
CA THR A 397 -1.05 6.04 -10.98
C THR A 397 -0.77 6.69 -9.63
N SER A 398 -1.27 7.90 -9.36
CA SER A 398 -0.99 8.61 -8.10
C SER A 398 -1.56 7.90 -6.88
N ILE A 399 -2.65 7.13 -7.06
CA ILE A 399 -3.22 6.30 -5.99
C ILE A 399 -2.26 5.20 -5.54
N ASN A 400 -1.49 4.61 -6.47
CA ASN A 400 -0.42 3.69 -6.13
C ASN A 400 0.72 4.38 -5.42
N GLU A 401 1.10 5.61 -5.79
CA GLU A 401 2.12 6.37 -5.06
C GLU A 401 1.71 6.62 -3.60
N CYS A 402 0.43 6.91 -3.34
CA CYS A 402 -0.12 7.03 -1.99
C CYS A 402 0.00 5.73 -1.20
N PHE A 403 -0.45 4.61 -1.77
CA PHE A 403 -0.30 3.28 -1.16
C PHE A 403 1.18 2.93 -0.90
N HIS A 404 2.03 3.16 -1.90
CA HIS A 404 3.46 2.93 -1.83
C HIS A 404 4.12 3.72 -0.71
N SER A 405 3.72 4.97 -0.50
CA SER A 405 4.18 5.78 0.64
C SER A 405 3.75 5.18 1.99
N LEU A 406 2.50 4.71 2.11
CA LEU A 406 1.99 4.07 3.33
C LEU A 406 2.72 2.77 3.62
N SER A 407 2.90 1.92 2.61
CA SER A 407 3.51 0.59 2.75
C SER A 407 4.96 0.63 3.25
N LEU A 408 5.66 1.76 3.09
CA LEU A 408 7.00 1.98 3.64
C LEU A 408 7.02 2.02 5.17
N MET A 409 5.87 2.23 5.83
CA MET A 409 5.74 2.07 7.28
C MET A 409 6.07 0.63 7.70
N TYR A 410 5.62 -0.35 6.91
CA TYR A 410 5.79 -1.77 7.19
C TYR A 410 7.07 -2.35 6.60
N ALA A 411 7.39 -1.96 5.35
CA ALA A 411 8.58 -2.39 4.62
C ALA A 411 9.46 -1.20 4.22
N PRO A 412 10.16 -0.55 5.17
CA PRO A 412 11.11 0.51 4.83
C PRO A 412 12.26 -0.04 3.97
N LYS A 413 12.65 0.69 2.92
CA LYS A 413 13.76 0.31 2.02
C LYS A 413 15.13 0.17 2.70
N ARG A 414 15.27 0.72 3.91
CA ARG A 414 16.51 0.67 4.71
C ARG A 414 16.76 -0.68 5.38
N PHE A 415 15.74 -1.53 5.49
CA PHE A 415 15.85 -2.83 6.14
C PHE A 415 15.68 -3.96 5.14
N ALA A 416 16.64 -4.88 5.10
CA ALA A 416 16.49 -6.10 4.34
C ALA A 416 15.27 -6.90 4.86
N CYS A 417 14.50 -7.45 3.92
CA CYS A 417 13.32 -8.23 4.22
C CYS A 417 13.38 -9.56 3.46
N SER A 418 13.07 -10.67 4.12
CA SER A 418 12.91 -11.93 3.42
C SER A 418 11.63 -11.89 2.58
N PRO A 419 11.54 -12.69 1.49
CA PRO A 419 10.34 -12.78 0.67
C PRO A 419 9.07 -13.09 1.49
N PHE A 420 9.18 -14.03 2.42
CA PHE A 420 8.11 -14.41 3.36
C PHE A 420 7.55 -13.21 4.14
N TYR A 421 8.40 -12.46 4.85
CA TYR A 421 7.92 -11.29 5.59
C TYR A 421 7.52 -10.13 4.68
N TYR A 422 8.10 -10.04 3.48
CA TYR A 422 7.75 -8.99 2.53
C TYR A 422 6.32 -9.17 2.02
N LYS A 423 5.91 -10.41 1.72
CA LYS A 423 4.52 -10.77 1.42
C LYS A 423 3.58 -10.36 2.56
N LEU A 424 3.85 -10.82 3.79
CA LEU A 424 2.98 -10.50 4.94
C LEU A 424 2.85 -8.99 5.19
N LYS A 425 3.95 -8.25 5.06
CA LYS A 425 3.95 -6.78 5.18
C LYS A 425 3.16 -6.10 4.07
N MET A 426 3.16 -6.65 2.86
CA MET A 426 2.31 -6.19 1.77
C MET A 426 0.83 -6.40 2.12
N LEU A 427 0.44 -7.58 2.60
CA LEU A 427 -0.95 -7.87 3.01
C LEU A 427 -1.43 -6.88 4.09
N ILE A 428 -0.62 -6.65 5.13
CA ILE A 428 -0.93 -5.66 6.17
C ILE A 428 -1.03 -4.24 5.59
N SER A 429 -0.14 -3.88 4.67
CA SER A 429 -0.18 -2.56 4.01
C SER A 429 -1.48 -2.37 3.24
N ILE A 430 -1.97 -3.42 2.56
CA ILE A 430 -3.24 -3.42 1.82
C ILE A 430 -4.42 -3.30 2.79
N MET A 431 -4.48 -4.10 3.85
CA MET A 431 -5.55 -3.98 4.87
C MET A 431 -5.57 -2.59 5.51
N HIS A 432 -4.42 -2.04 5.90
CA HIS A 432 -4.32 -0.68 6.43
C HIS A 432 -4.86 0.32 5.41
N TYR A 433 -4.37 0.28 4.17
CA TYR A 433 -4.79 1.21 3.14
C TYR A 433 -6.30 1.12 2.85
N ASN A 434 -6.82 -0.10 2.68
CA ASN A 434 -8.24 -0.33 2.40
C ASN A 434 -9.12 0.12 3.56
N CYS A 435 -8.75 -0.14 4.81
CA CYS A 435 -9.45 0.38 5.97
C CYS A 435 -9.57 1.91 5.92
N LEU A 436 -8.48 2.62 5.62
CA LEU A 436 -8.54 4.09 5.48
C LEU A 436 -9.42 4.55 4.32
N MET A 437 -9.46 3.80 3.22
CA MET A 437 -10.30 4.13 2.06
C MET A 437 -11.77 3.80 2.30
N LEU A 438 -12.09 2.73 3.03
CA LEU A 438 -13.44 2.37 3.43
C LEU A 438 -14.01 3.40 4.41
N ASP A 439 -13.27 3.75 5.47
CA ASP A 439 -13.67 4.81 6.41
C ASP A 439 -13.88 6.15 5.65
N ASP A 440 -13.05 6.44 4.63
CA ASP A 440 -13.20 7.61 3.76
C ASP A 440 -14.46 7.54 2.88
N LEU A 441 -14.83 6.37 2.35
CA LEU A 441 -16.03 6.15 1.54
C LEU A 441 -17.31 6.23 2.37
N LEU A 442 -17.27 5.78 3.62
CA LEU A 442 -18.36 5.89 4.58
C LEU A 442 -18.52 7.30 5.16
N GLY A 443 -17.56 8.20 4.91
CA GLY A 443 -17.58 9.57 5.41
C GLY A 443 -17.21 9.69 6.88
N GLU A 444 -16.53 8.69 7.45
CA GLU A 444 -16.16 8.63 8.87
C GLU A 444 -14.84 9.37 9.18
N ARG A 445 -14.13 9.85 8.14
CA ARG A 445 -12.82 10.50 8.30
C ARG A 445 -12.85 11.97 7.94
N ASP A 446 -13.16 12.77 8.95
CA ASP A 446 -13.14 14.23 8.88
C ASP A 446 -11.74 14.81 8.63
N GLU A 447 -11.70 15.95 7.95
CA GLU A 447 -10.47 16.73 7.75
C GLU A 447 -10.15 17.55 9.02
N ILE A 448 -9.14 17.11 9.78
CA ILE A 448 -8.70 17.74 11.03
C ILE A 448 -7.75 18.92 10.77
N GLY A 449 -7.16 18.99 9.57
CA GLY A 449 -6.35 20.14 9.20
C GLY A 449 -5.78 20.05 7.81
N ASN A 450 -5.09 21.09 7.39
CA ASN A 450 -4.40 21.10 6.11
C ASN A 450 -3.06 21.82 6.20
N THR A 451 -2.18 21.50 5.27
CA THR A 451 -0.86 22.11 5.14
C THR A 451 -0.66 22.49 3.70
N VAL A 452 -0.45 23.79 3.46
CA VAL A 452 -0.11 24.31 2.14
C VAL A 452 1.37 24.08 1.89
N LEU A 453 1.69 23.27 0.89
CA LEU A 453 3.06 23.07 0.41
C LEU A 453 3.35 24.05 -0.72
N SER A 454 4.05 25.14 -0.39
CA SER A 454 4.71 25.98 -1.39
C SER A 454 6.09 25.39 -1.71
N ARG A 455 6.39 25.13 -2.99
CA ARG A 455 7.75 24.80 -3.44
C ARG A 455 8.33 25.98 -4.19
N ARG A 456 9.52 26.47 -3.82
CA ARG A 456 10.26 27.49 -4.60
C ARG A 456 10.33 27.05 -6.06
N GLY A 457 9.85 27.89 -6.98
CA GLY A 457 9.83 27.62 -8.43
C GLY A 457 8.62 26.86 -8.97
N ARG A 458 7.67 26.43 -8.13
CA ARG A 458 6.35 25.96 -8.60
C ARG A 458 5.28 26.98 -8.21
N LEU A 459 4.57 27.49 -9.23
CA LEU A 459 3.40 28.37 -9.07
C LEU A 459 2.17 27.64 -8.48
N VAL A 460 2.23 26.31 -8.33
CA VAL A 460 1.12 25.49 -7.83
C VAL A 460 1.26 25.29 -6.32
N LEU A 461 0.25 25.74 -5.59
CA LEU A 461 0.04 25.42 -4.17
C LEU A 461 -0.57 24.02 -4.10
N ALA A 462 0.14 23.08 -3.47
CA ALA A 462 -0.43 21.76 -3.15
C ALA A 462 -0.93 21.78 -1.72
N ILE A 463 -2.17 21.36 -1.48
CA ILE A 463 -2.76 21.28 -0.13
C ILE A 463 -2.71 19.83 0.31
N LYS A 464 -1.93 19.53 1.35
CA LYS A 464 -1.99 18.23 2.03
C LYS A 464 -3.03 18.30 3.13
N ARG A 465 -4.09 17.50 2.99
CA ARG A 465 -5.17 17.41 3.98
C ARG A 465 -4.82 16.32 4.98
N LYS A 466 -4.92 16.64 6.26
CA LYS A 466 -4.77 15.72 7.39
C LYS A 466 -6.19 15.29 7.78
N LYS A 467 -6.43 13.98 7.74
CA LYS A 467 -7.69 13.36 8.15
C LYS A 467 -7.58 12.75 9.54
N ALA A 468 -8.73 12.48 10.15
CA ALA A 468 -8.85 11.71 11.39
C ALA A 468 -8.16 10.35 11.34
N LEU A 469 -7.88 9.78 12.51
CA LEU A 469 -7.31 8.44 12.63
C LEU A 469 -8.26 7.42 11.99
N GLY A 470 -7.71 6.36 11.40
CA GLY A 470 -8.53 5.25 10.90
C GLY A 470 -8.92 4.32 12.04
N THR A 471 -10.02 3.60 11.86
CA THR A 471 -10.56 2.64 12.84
C THR A 471 -9.60 1.46 13.06
N HIS A 472 -9.03 0.95 11.97
CA HIS A 472 -8.07 -0.16 11.95
C HIS A 472 -8.57 -1.46 12.62
N THR A 473 -9.85 -1.78 12.46
CA THR A 473 -10.52 -2.99 13.03
C THR A 473 -9.78 -4.30 12.72
N TRP A 474 -9.16 -4.40 11.54
CA TRP A 474 -8.32 -5.53 11.13
C TRP A 474 -7.20 -5.87 12.12
N ARG A 475 -6.70 -4.91 12.91
CA ARG A 475 -5.70 -5.20 13.95
C ARG A 475 -6.28 -6.08 15.04
N ASP A 476 -7.50 -5.78 15.47
CA ASP A 476 -8.18 -6.56 16.50
C ASP A 476 -8.62 -7.93 15.99
N GLU A 477 -9.03 -8.00 14.73
CA GLU A 477 -9.32 -9.27 14.06
C GLU A 477 -8.09 -10.18 14.02
N ILE A 478 -6.92 -9.66 13.60
CA ILE A 478 -5.67 -10.44 13.62
C ILE A 478 -5.31 -10.88 15.04
N MET A 479 -5.50 -10.02 16.04
CA MET A 479 -5.21 -10.36 17.44
C MET A 479 -6.15 -11.44 17.99
N LYS A 480 -7.42 -11.45 17.59
CA LYS A 480 -8.38 -12.50 17.94
C LYS A 480 -8.03 -13.80 17.22
N GLU A 481 -7.77 -13.72 15.91
CA GLU A 481 -7.44 -14.88 15.08
C GLU A 481 -6.12 -15.53 15.50
N SER A 482 -5.14 -14.74 15.95
CA SER A 482 -3.87 -15.28 16.43
C SER A 482 -4.00 -16.13 17.69
N VAL A 483 -5.01 -15.87 18.53
CA VAL A 483 -5.29 -16.73 19.70
C VAL A 483 -5.83 -18.08 19.24
N LYS A 484 -6.77 -18.10 18.29
CA LYS A 484 -7.28 -19.34 17.70
C LYS A 484 -6.18 -20.16 17.05
N VAL A 485 -5.33 -19.54 16.24
CA VAL A 485 -4.18 -20.23 15.61
C VAL A 485 -3.25 -20.83 16.67
N ARG A 486 -3.06 -20.16 17.82
CA ARG A 486 -2.27 -20.73 18.93
C ARG A 486 -2.93 -21.97 19.53
N GLU A 487 -4.25 -21.97 19.67
CA GLU A 487 -5.03 -23.10 20.18
C GLU A 487 -4.94 -24.28 19.22
N GLU A 488 -5.19 -24.05 17.92
CA GLU A 488 -5.07 -25.06 16.86
C GLU A 488 -3.66 -25.69 16.81
N LEU A 489 -2.60 -24.89 16.90
CA LEU A 489 -1.23 -25.40 16.96
C LEU A 489 -0.96 -26.26 18.20
N SER A 490 -1.67 -26.00 19.28
CA SER A 490 -1.57 -26.79 20.51
C SER A 490 -2.28 -28.12 20.33
N ASP A 491 -3.47 -28.11 19.73
CA ASP A 491 -4.25 -29.31 19.42
C ASP A 491 -3.54 -30.20 18.40
N ALA A 492 -2.99 -29.63 17.32
CA ALA A 492 -2.19 -30.37 16.34
C ALA A 492 -0.96 -31.04 16.98
N ARG A 493 -0.31 -30.37 17.94
CA ARG A 493 0.80 -30.97 18.71
C ARG A 493 0.31 -32.10 19.60
N VAL A 494 -0.86 -31.95 20.24
CA VAL A 494 -1.48 -33.01 21.06
C VAL A 494 -1.87 -34.20 20.19
N ALA A 495 -2.54 -33.98 19.06
CA ALA A 495 -2.90 -35.00 18.07
C ALA A 495 -1.68 -35.80 17.60
N LYS A 496 -0.60 -35.10 17.25
CA LYS A 496 0.68 -35.73 16.87
C LYS A 496 1.31 -36.55 18.01
N LEU A 497 1.17 -36.09 19.26
CA LEU A 497 1.69 -36.80 20.44
C LEU A 497 0.87 -38.07 20.77
N ILE A 498 -0.44 -38.08 20.49
CA ILE A 498 -1.33 -39.23 20.72
C ILE A 498 -1.45 -40.16 19.50
N GLY A 499 -0.63 -39.93 18.46
CA GLY A 499 -0.55 -40.81 17.29
C GLY A 499 -1.71 -40.67 16.30
N ILE A 500 -2.49 -39.60 16.38
CA ILE A 500 -3.46 -39.25 15.34
C ILE A 500 -2.66 -38.64 14.18
N PRO A 501 -2.74 -39.21 12.96
CA PRO A 501 -2.11 -38.63 11.78
C PRO A 501 -2.65 -37.20 11.57
N SER A 502 -1.79 -36.22 11.34
CA SER A 502 -2.26 -34.91 10.88
C SER A 502 -2.80 -35.06 9.46
N ASP A 503 -3.91 -34.40 9.13
CA ASP A 503 -4.46 -34.38 7.76
C ASP A 503 -3.40 -33.88 6.73
N ASP A 504 -2.44 -33.04 7.16
CA ASP A 504 -1.26 -32.66 6.37
C ASP A 504 -0.44 -33.84 5.84
N ILE A 505 -0.40 -34.98 6.55
CA ILE A 505 0.31 -36.18 6.08
C ILE A 505 -0.46 -36.83 4.93
N PHE A 506 -1.80 -36.78 4.95
CA PHE A 506 -2.62 -37.30 3.85
C PHE A 506 -2.52 -36.40 2.63
N ASP A 507 -2.51 -35.07 2.80
CA ASP A 507 -2.32 -34.12 1.69
C ASP A 507 -0.89 -34.16 1.13
N ASP A 508 0.14 -34.24 1.98
CA ASP A 508 1.54 -34.40 1.54
C ASP A 508 1.79 -35.77 0.90
N LEU A 509 1.16 -36.86 1.39
CA LEU A 509 1.21 -38.17 0.73
C LEU A 509 0.46 -38.15 -0.59
N THR A 510 -0.72 -37.55 -0.66
CA THR A 510 -1.51 -37.45 -1.89
C THR A 510 -0.74 -36.67 -2.93
N LYS A 511 -0.15 -35.54 -2.55
CA LYS A 511 0.72 -34.74 -3.43
C LYS A 511 1.99 -35.47 -3.85
N TRP A 512 2.60 -36.23 -2.94
CA TRP A 512 3.75 -37.08 -3.25
C TRP A 512 3.38 -38.25 -4.18
N TRP A 513 2.18 -38.82 -4.05
CA TRP A 513 1.64 -39.86 -4.93
C TRP A 513 1.27 -39.28 -6.31
N GLU A 514 0.66 -38.10 -6.38
CA GLU A 514 0.36 -37.38 -7.63
C GLU A 514 1.65 -36.99 -8.39
N GLU A 515 2.69 -36.54 -7.69
CA GLU A 515 4.02 -36.27 -8.25
C GLU A 515 4.74 -37.55 -8.72
N LYS A 516 4.50 -38.68 -8.06
CA LYS A 516 5.04 -39.99 -8.44
C LYS A 516 4.34 -40.58 -9.66
N GLU A 517 3.00 -40.50 -9.73
CA GLU A 517 2.24 -40.98 -10.89
C GLU A 517 2.58 -40.19 -12.16
N THR A 518 2.78 -38.88 -12.05
CA THR A 518 3.26 -38.06 -13.18
C THR A 518 4.68 -38.43 -13.59
N TRP A 519 5.57 -38.75 -12.65
CA TRP A 519 6.94 -39.16 -12.97
C TRP A 519 7.00 -40.56 -13.62
N PHE A 520 6.21 -41.51 -13.11
CA PHE A 520 6.12 -42.86 -13.70
C PHE A 520 5.42 -42.85 -15.07
N GLY A 521 4.40 -42.02 -15.27
CA GLY A 521 3.78 -41.84 -16.59
C GLY A 521 4.72 -41.22 -17.62
N MET A 522 5.66 -40.37 -17.20
CA MET A 522 6.71 -39.82 -18.06
C MET A 522 7.83 -40.82 -18.38
N GLU A 523 8.10 -41.80 -17.50
CA GLU A 523 9.02 -42.91 -17.79
C GLU A 523 8.40 -43.90 -18.78
N GLU A 524 7.10 -44.23 -18.64
CA GLU A 524 6.38 -45.08 -19.61
C GLU A 524 6.27 -44.42 -20.99
N GLU A 525 5.98 -43.11 -21.08
CA GLU A 525 5.97 -42.39 -22.37
C GLU A 525 7.37 -42.32 -23.00
N ALA A 526 8.45 -42.25 -22.20
CA ALA A 526 9.82 -42.23 -22.71
C ALA A 526 10.29 -43.62 -23.18
N GLU A 527 9.85 -44.69 -22.52
CA GLU A 527 10.13 -46.08 -22.95
C GLU A 527 9.33 -46.44 -24.22
N GLU A 528 8.08 -45.99 -24.35
CA GLU A 528 7.27 -46.15 -25.57
C GLU A 528 7.86 -45.35 -26.76
N GLU A 529 8.35 -44.12 -26.54
CA GLU A 529 9.03 -43.33 -27.58
C GLU A 529 10.39 -43.94 -28.01
N GLU A 530 11.12 -44.59 -27.10
CA GLU A 530 12.36 -45.31 -27.44
C GLU A 530 12.09 -46.63 -28.18
N GLU A 531 11.01 -47.35 -27.89
CA GLU A 531 10.60 -48.55 -28.64
C GLU A 531 10.07 -48.19 -30.04
N GLU A 532 9.31 -47.11 -30.21
CA GLU A 532 8.87 -46.63 -31.54
C GLU A 532 10.03 -46.10 -32.41
N ALA A 533 11.12 -45.60 -31.79
CA ALA A 533 12.31 -45.16 -32.53
C ALA A 533 13.25 -46.31 -32.95
N MET A 534 13.05 -47.52 -32.40
CA MET A 534 13.86 -48.72 -32.69
C MET A 534 13.14 -49.78 -33.54
N GLY A 535 11.86 -49.58 -33.88
CA GLY A 535 11.12 -50.35 -34.89
C GLY A 535 11.16 -49.71 -36.26
#